data_AF-A0A382PUC8-F1
#
_entry.id   AF-A0A382PUC8-F1
#
_cell.length_a   1.000
_cell.length_b   1.000
_cell.length_c   1.000
_cell.angle_alpha   90.00
_cell.angle_beta   90.00
_cell.angle_gamma   90.00
#
_symmetry.space_group_name_H-M   'P 1'
#
loop_
_entity.id
_entity.type
_entity.pdbx_description
1 polymer ?
#
loop_
_entity_poly.entity_id
_entity_poly.type
_entity_poly.pdbx_seq_one_letter_code
_entity_poly.pdbx_strand_id
1 'polypeptide(L)' 'MFLDISCVEAARQRIRHVYDVFDTVCVQFSGGKDSTAALYLAKEVHEERGLGPVKVIFRDEEMVSPLVEAYVN' A
#
# COMPACT_ATOMS: atom_id res chain seq x y z
N MET A 1 15.16 8.80 -19.57
CA MET A 1 16.19 9.27 -18.62
C MET A 1 16.18 8.31 -17.44
N PHE A 2 17.34 7.83 -16.99
CA PHE A 2 17.47 6.94 -15.82
C PHE A 2 17.74 7.80 -14.58
N LEU A 3 17.16 7.43 -13.44
CA LEU A 3 17.42 8.12 -12.16
C LEU A 3 18.44 7.30 -11.38
N ASP A 4 19.38 7.98 -10.72
CA ASP A 4 20.36 7.34 -9.82
C ASP A 4 19.75 7.06 -8.43
N ILE A 5 18.60 6.38 -8.42
CA ILE A 5 17.89 5.96 -7.21
C ILE A 5 17.30 4.57 -7.43
N SER A 6 17.18 3.78 -6.35
CA SER A 6 16.52 2.48 -6.45
C SER A 6 15.00 2.65 -6.62
N CYS A 7 14.35 1.64 -7.19
CA CYS A 7 12.88 1.63 -7.33
C CYS A 7 12.16 1.75 -5.98
N VAL A 8 12.71 1.14 -4.92
CA VAL A 8 12.11 1.20 -3.58
C VAL A 8 12.25 2.59 -2.96
N GLU A 9 13.40 3.25 -3.13
CA GLU A 9 13.58 4.63 -2.66
C GLU A 9 12.64 5.59 -3.40
N ALA A 10 12.52 5.42 -4.72
CA ALA A 10 11.55 6.19 -5.51
C ALA A 10 10.10 5.94 -5.06
N ALA A 11 9.76 4.70 -4.68
CA ALA A 11 8.42 4.36 -4.20
C ALA A 11 8.11 4.99 -2.84
N ARG A 12 9.06 4.96 -1.89
CA ARG A 12 8.93 5.65 -0.59
C ARG A 12 8.68 7.15 -0.76
N GLN A 13 9.43 7.80 -1.66
CA GLN A 13 9.23 9.22 -1.97
C GLN A 13 7.82 9.50 -2.49
N ARG A 14 7.32 8.68 -3.41
CA ARG A 14 5.95 8.82 -3.94
C ARG A 14 4.89 8.60 -2.87
N ILE A 15 5.03 7.58 -2.03
CA ILE A 15 4.06 7.28 -0.97
C ILE A 15 4.02 8.41 0.06
N ARG A 16 5.18 8.90 0.53
CA ARG A 16 5.22 10.06 1.45
C ARG A 16 4.54 11.29 0.84
N HIS A 17 4.82 11.57 -0.43
CA HIS A 17 4.16 12.68 -1.14
C HIS A 17 2.63 12.54 -1.17
N VAL A 18 2.09 11.34 -1.43
CA VAL A 18 0.64 11.10 -1.38
C VAL A 18 0.07 11.43 0.00
N TYR A 19 0.74 11.03 1.08
CA TYR A 19 0.31 11.36 2.45
C TYR A 19 0.51 12.84 2.83
N ASP A 20 1.35 13.58 2.11
CA ASP A 20 1.53 15.02 2.32
C ASP A 20 0.46 15.85 1.57
N VAL A 21 -0.14 15.28 0.53
CA VAL A 21 -1.10 15.97 -0.35
C VAL A 21 -2.55 15.69 0.04
N PHE A 22 -2.85 14.50 0.57
CA PHE A 22 -4.23 14.08 0.84
C PHE A 22 -4.46 13.73 2.32
N ASP A 23 -5.56 14.24 2.89
CA ASP A 23 -5.94 13.99 4.28
C ASP A 23 -6.36 12.53 4.54
N THR A 24 -6.85 11.84 3.51
CA THR A 24 -7.26 10.44 3.61
C THR A 24 -6.71 9.65 2.44
N VAL A 25 -5.79 8.75 2.76
CA VAL A 25 -5.17 7.80 1.83
C VAL A 25 -5.65 6.40 2.19
N CYS A 26 -6.04 5.63 1.17
CA CYS A 26 -6.40 4.22 1.29
C CYS A 26 -5.56 3.39 0.31
N VAL A 27 -5.15 2.19 0.73
CA VAL A 27 -4.50 1.22 -0.15
C VAL A 27 -5.57 0.28 -0.72
N GLN A 28 -5.73 0.24 -2.04
CA GLN A 28 -6.46 -0.85 -2.68
C GLN A 28 -5.61 -2.12 -2.64
N PHE A 29 -6.03 -3.07 -1.82
CA PHE A 29 -5.33 -4.31 -1.58
C PHE A 29 -6.04 -5.44 -2.31
N SER A 30 -5.29 -6.22 -3.10
CA SER A 30 -5.84 -7.37 -3.84
C SER A 30 -5.43 -8.72 -3.22
N GLY A 31 -4.62 -8.72 -2.17
CA GLY A 31 -3.99 -9.94 -1.63
C GLY A 31 -2.81 -10.44 -2.47
N GLY A 32 -2.45 -9.75 -3.57
CA GLY A 32 -1.31 -10.08 -4.42
C GLY A 32 -0.03 -9.33 -4.05
N LYS A 33 1.13 -9.84 -4.51
CA LYS A 33 2.47 -9.34 -4.15
C LYS A 33 2.65 -7.82 -4.30
N ASP A 34 2.11 -7.21 -5.36
CA ASP A 34 2.33 -5.79 -5.66
C ASP A 34 1.53 -4.92 -4.69
N SER A 35 0.29 -5.31 -4.41
CA SER A 35 -0.55 -4.64 -3.42
C SER A 35 -0.02 -4.83 -2.00
N THR A 36 0.61 -5.99 -1.71
CA THR A 36 1.33 -6.21 -0.45
C THR A 36 2.52 -5.28 -0.31
N ALA A 37 3.34 -5.12 -1.36
CA ALA A 37 4.45 -4.16 -1.33
C ALA A 37 3.96 -2.71 -1.12
N ALA A 38 2.87 -2.31 -1.79
CA ALA A 38 2.26 -0.99 -1.58
C ALA A 38 1.73 -0.82 -0.14
N LEU A 39 1.11 -1.85 0.44
CA LEU A 39 0.65 -1.86 1.83
C LEU A 39 1.81 -1.69 2.82
N TYR A 40 2.94 -2.38 2.61
CA TYR A 40 4.13 -2.21 3.46
C TYR A 40 4.73 -0.82 3.35
N LEU A 41 4.77 -0.22 2.16
CA LEU A 41 5.25 1.17 2.01
C LEU A 41 4.32 2.18 2.70
N ALA A 42 3.00 1.99 2.61
CA ALA A 42 2.04 2.82 3.36
C ALA A 42 2.21 2.62 4.88
N LYS A 43 2.45 1.39 5.30
CA LYS A 43 2.71 1.04 6.70
C LYS A 43 3.96 1.74 7.25
N GLU A 44 5.05 1.81 6.48
CA GLU A 44 6.25 2.59 6.85
C GLU A 44 5.89 4.04 7.18
N VAL A 45 5.09 4.71 6.35
CA VAL A 45 4.65 6.09 6.61
C VAL A 45 3.75 6.20 7.84
N HIS A 46 2.84 5.25 8.04
CA HIS A 46 1.99 5.20 9.23
C HIS A 46 2.80 5.02 10.52
N GLU A 47 3.85 4.20 10.50
CA GLU A 47 4.77 4.02 11.63
C GLU A 47 5.63 5.25 11.88
N GLU A 48 6.19 5.84 10.82
CA GLU A 48 6.98 7.08 10.88
C GLU A 48 6.20 8.25 11.50
N ARG A 49 4.89 8.32 11.22
CA ARG A 49 4.02 9.46 11.59
C ARG A 49 3.03 9.18 12.72
N GLY A 50 2.99 7.96 13.26
CA GLY A 50 2.08 7.59 14.34
C GLY A 50 0.59 7.63 13.96
N LEU A 51 0.24 7.27 12.72
CA LEU A 51 -1.11 7.41 12.17
C LEU A 51 -2.07 6.25 12.50
N GLY A 52 -1.60 5.25 13.26
CA GLY A 52 -2.35 4.02 13.53
C GLY A 52 -2.41 3.09 12.30
N PRO A 53 -3.40 2.18 12.22
CA PRO A 53 -3.52 1.21 11.13
C PRO A 53 -3.71 1.86 9.75
N VAL A 54 -3.15 1.24 8.71
CA VAL A 54 -3.36 1.66 7.31
C VAL A 54 -4.82 1.44 6.93
N LYS A 55 -5.45 2.44 6.30
CA LYS A 55 -6.78 2.29 5.71
C LYS A 55 -6.66 1.46 4.43
N VAL A 56 -7.38 0.33 4.37
CA VAL A 56 -7.30 -0.63 3.26
C VAL A 56 -8.68 -0.87 2.67
N ILE A 57 -8.73 -1.01 1.35
CA ILE A 57 -9.93 -1.43 0.61
C ILE A 57 -9.60 -2.73 -0.11
N PHE A 58 -10.30 -3.80 0.23
CA PHE A 58 -10.33 -5.04 -0.55
C PHE A 58 -11.65 -5.08 -1.32
N ARG A 59 -11.58 -5.31 -2.63
CA ARG A 59 -12.76 -5.48 -3.47
C ARG A 59 -13.02 -6.97 -3.64
N ASP A 60 -14.06 -7.46 -3.01
CA ASP A 60 -14.59 -8.77 -3.31
C ASP A 60 -15.30 -8.73 -4.67
N GLU A 61 -14.86 -9.57 -5.60
CA GLU A 61 -15.41 -9.67 -6.95
C GLU A 61 -16.31 -10.89 -7.12
N GLU A 62 -16.52 -11.67 -6.06
CA GLU A 62 -17.17 -12.99 -6.09
C GLU A 62 -16.47 -13.99 -7.05
N MET A 63 -15.22 -13.71 -7.42
CA MET A 63 -14.41 -14.51 -8.34
C MET A 63 -12.93 -14.60 -7.90
N VAL A 64 -12.63 -14.24 -6.65
CA VAL A 64 -11.28 -14.36 -6.10
C VAL A 64 -10.98 -15.80 -5.68
N SER A 65 -9.70 -16.16 -5.62
CA SER A 65 -9.30 -17.49 -5.13
C SER A 65 -9.66 -17.64 -3.65
N PRO A 66 -10.18 -18.79 -3.18
CA PRO A 66 -10.41 -19.04 -1.75
C PRO A 66 -9.16 -18.85 -0.88
N LEU A 67 -7.96 -19.01 -1.46
CA LEU A 67 -6.70 -18.75 -0.76
C LEU A 67 -6.46 -17.25 -0.53
N VAL A 68 -6.93 -16.40 -1.44
CA VAL A 68 -6.88 -14.95 -1.26
C VAL A 68 -7.91 -14.54 -0.20
N GLU A 69 -9.12 -15.09 -0.25
CA GLU A 69 -10.14 -14.87 0.79
C GLU A 69 -9.63 -15.25 2.18
N ALA A 70 -8.99 -16.41 2.33
CA ALA A 70 -8.41 -16.85 3.60
C ALA A 70 -7.19 -16.01 4.04
N TYR A 71 -6.53 -15.30 3.12
CA TYR A 71 -5.39 -14.44 3.44
C TYR A 71 -5.83 -13.04 3.89
N VAL A 72 -6.95 -12.53 3.35
CA VAL A 72 -7.45 -11.19 3.67
C VAL A 72 -8.35 -11.13 4.91
N ASN A 73 -8.90 -12.29 5.35
CA ASN A 73 -9.72 -12.44 6.55
C ASN A 73 -8.90 -12.92 7.76
#